data_AF-A0A7C5UJT1-F1
#
_entry.id   AF-A0A7C5UJT1-F1
#
_cell.length_a   1.000
_cell.length_b   1.000
_cell.length_c   1.000
_cell.angle_alpha   90.00
_cell.angle_beta   90.00
_cell.angle_gamma   90.00
#
_symmetry.space_group_name_H-M   'P 1'
#
loop_
_entity.id
_entity.type
_entity.pdbx_description
1 polymer ?
#
loop_
_entity_poly.entity_id
_entity_poly.type
_entity_poly.pdbx_seq_one_letter_code
_entity_poly.pdbx_strand_id
1 'polypeptide(L)'
;MHEQRLNPEQAQKVIREAVRLQQEHENALDVQTLEASAAELGIDPQHLREALRRVEQERLRRAQRQRIALLTLGIAVGLVVLNLLYSQWVLSRAWSEVELRRAQLQNVQQRQQSLIPRLEQLIQQVNQEQRTRLQTLVDALRENPQAAGALAEQLLQDPALRNDWLAVRLMDEIAGSENRIAVERKRFLEAAARYEQVARRFPVSLMRPLLGYPSRVEP
;
A
#
# COMPACT_ATOMS: atom_id res chain seq x y z
N MET A 1 14.62 76.10 20.02
CA MET A 1 13.91 74.80 19.90
C MET A 1 14.96 73.71 20.02
N HIS A 2 14.99 72.97 21.11
CA HIS A 2 16.04 71.98 21.40
C HIS A 2 15.83 70.72 20.54
N GLU A 3 16.78 70.40 19.67
CA GLU A 3 16.81 69.12 18.94
C GLU A 3 17.17 67.99 19.90
N GLN A 4 16.17 67.25 20.36
CA GLN A 4 16.37 66.01 21.11
C GLN A 4 16.90 64.92 20.18
N ARG A 5 18.22 64.70 20.20
CA ARG A 5 18.87 63.57 19.52
C ARG A 5 18.39 62.25 20.15
N LEU A 6 17.91 61.34 19.31
CA LEU A 6 17.41 60.03 19.73
C LEU A 6 18.54 59.20 20.37
N ASN A 7 18.24 58.56 21.51
CA ASN A 7 19.15 57.65 22.20
C ASN A 7 19.35 56.37 21.32
N PRO A 8 20.51 55.66 21.35
CA PRO A 8 20.78 54.54 20.46
C PRO A 8 19.75 53.41 20.51
N GLU A 9 19.13 53.18 21.68
CA GLU A 9 18.04 52.20 21.82
C GLU A 9 16.73 52.64 21.14
N GLN A 10 16.43 53.94 21.13
CA GLN A 10 15.26 54.49 20.44
C GLN A 10 15.47 54.43 18.92
N ALA A 11 16.69 54.73 18.44
CA ALA A 11 17.05 54.58 17.05
C ALA A 11 16.89 53.12 16.56
N GLN A 12 17.31 52.13 17.37
CA GLN A 12 17.13 50.72 17.03
C GLN A 12 15.66 50.28 17.01
N LYS A 13 14.81 50.81 17.89
CA LYS A 13 13.36 50.55 17.87
C LYS A 13 12.70 51.12 16.62
N VAL A 14 13.04 52.36 16.25
CA VAL A 14 12.55 52.99 15.03
C VAL A 14 13.01 52.23 13.79
N ILE A 15 14.26 51.77 13.73
CA ILE A 15 14.76 50.94 12.62
C ILE A 15 13.99 49.61 12.54
N ARG A 16 13.73 48.96 13.68
CA ARG A 16 12.96 47.71 13.70
C ARG A 16 11.51 47.91 13.25
N GLU A 17 10.87 48.97 13.72
CA GLU A 17 9.50 49.31 13.34
C GLU A 17 9.42 49.78 11.88
N ALA A 18 10.42 50.51 11.38
CA ALA A 18 10.52 50.91 9.98
C ALA A 18 10.73 49.71 9.06
N VAL A 19 11.58 48.75 9.44
CA VAL A 19 11.75 47.48 8.70
C VAL A 19 10.45 46.67 8.70
N ARG A 20 9.71 46.65 9.81
CA ARG A 20 8.41 45.99 9.92
C ARG A 20 7.33 46.67 9.07
N LEU A 21 7.21 48.00 9.14
CA LEU A 21 6.28 48.80 8.34
C LEU A 21 6.61 48.72 6.84
N GLN A 22 7.89 48.61 6.49
CA GLN A 22 8.36 48.40 5.11
C GLN A 22 8.14 46.97 4.61
N GLN A 23 8.00 45.99 5.50
CA GLN A 23 7.53 44.65 5.13
C GLN A 23 6.01 44.61 4.92
N GLU A 24 5.24 45.48 5.57
CA GLU A 24 3.77 45.59 5.41
C GLU A 24 3.36 46.47 4.21
N HIS A 25 4.16 47.47 3.81
CA HIS A 25 3.90 48.29 2.63
C HIS A 25 4.77 47.86 1.45
N GLU A 26 4.16 47.12 0.53
CA GLU A 26 4.70 46.70 -0.76
C GLU A 26 4.90 47.88 -1.76
N ASN A 27 5.18 49.09 -1.27
CA ASN A 27 5.52 50.25 -2.10
C ASN A 27 6.95 50.67 -1.79
N ALA A 28 7.86 50.33 -2.71
CA ALA A 28 9.20 50.87 -2.71
C ALA A 28 9.15 52.39 -2.54
N LEU A 29 9.85 52.94 -1.53
CA LEU A 29 10.13 54.37 -1.45
C LEU A 29 10.66 54.82 -2.82
N ASP A 30 10.07 55.88 -3.37
CA ASP A 30 10.45 56.39 -4.68
C ASP A 30 11.97 56.64 -4.72
N VAL A 31 12.61 56.23 -5.82
CA VAL A 31 14.06 56.34 -5.99
C VAL A 31 14.51 57.79 -5.80
N GLN A 32 13.65 58.74 -6.13
CA GLN A 32 13.87 60.17 -5.94
C GLN A 32 13.95 60.56 -4.46
N THR A 33 13.08 60.02 -3.60
CA THR A 33 13.08 60.27 -2.15
C THR A 33 14.32 59.66 -1.51
N LEU A 34 14.73 58.47 -1.95
CA LEU A 34 15.94 57.80 -1.48
C LEU A 34 17.22 58.55 -1.91
N GLU A 35 17.25 59.08 -3.13
CA GLU A 35 18.35 59.93 -3.63
C GLU A 35 18.44 61.25 -2.87
N ALA A 36 17.31 61.90 -2.56
CA ALA A 36 17.28 63.13 -1.77
C ALA A 36 17.83 62.93 -0.35
N SER A 37 17.39 61.86 0.34
CA SER A 37 17.89 61.54 1.68
C SER A 37 19.35 61.08 1.70
N ALA A 38 19.83 60.39 0.65
CA ALA A 38 21.24 60.02 0.54
C ALA A 38 22.15 61.24 0.32
N ALA A 39 21.69 62.22 -0.46
CA ALA A 39 22.39 63.49 -0.67
C ALA A 39 22.51 64.31 0.63
N GLU A 40 21.46 64.33 1.46
CA GLU A 40 21.48 64.98 2.79
C GLU A 40 22.47 64.32 3.77
N LEU A 41 22.72 63.01 3.61
CA LEU A 41 23.68 62.24 4.41
C LEU A 41 25.10 62.22 3.84
N GLY A 42 25.35 62.92 2.73
CA GLY A 42 26.66 62.99 2.07
C GLY A 42 27.08 61.72 1.31
N ILE A 43 26.12 60.85 0.97
CA ILE A 43 26.37 59.62 0.20
C ILE A 43 26.23 59.93 -1.29
N ASP A 44 27.21 59.53 -2.10
CA ASP A 44 27.19 59.72 -3.55
C ASP A 44 25.99 59.00 -4.22
N PRO A 45 25.11 59.71 -4.94
CA PRO A 45 23.94 59.15 -5.61
C PRO A 45 24.24 57.98 -6.57
N GLN A 46 25.44 57.92 -7.14
CA GLN A 46 25.83 56.80 -8.02
C GLN A 46 25.95 55.47 -7.25
N HIS A 47 26.53 55.52 -6.05
CA HIS A 47 26.68 54.37 -5.17
C HIS A 47 25.33 53.86 -4.66
N LEU A 48 24.38 54.78 -4.39
CA LEU A 48 23.01 54.43 -4.01
C LEU A 48 22.30 53.69 -5.17
N ARG A 49 22.37 54.20 -6.40
CA ARG A 49 21.75 53.56 -7.58
C ARG A 49 22.31 52.16 -7.83
N GLU A 50 23.62 51.97 -7.65
CA GLU A 50 24.25 50.66 -7.79
C GLU A 50 23.83 49.69 -6.69
N ALA A 51 23.77 50.15 -5.42
CA ALA A 51 23.29 49.36 -4.30
C ALA A 51 21.81 48.94 -4.47
N LEU A 52 20.95 49.87 -4.90
CA LEU A 52 19.54 49.58 -5.19
C LEU A 52 19.38 48.53 -6.30
N ARG A 53 20.14 48.67 -7.41
CA ARG A 53 20.14 47.66 -8.49
C ARG A 53 20.61 46.30 -8.01
N ARG A 54 21.66 46.23 -7.16
CA ARG A 54 22.14 44.97 -6.58
C ARG A 54 21.07 44.32 -5.71
N VAL A 55 20.38 45.09 -4.87
CA VAL A 55 19.28 44.61 -4.02
C VAL A 55 18.10 44.13 -4.85
N GLU A 56 17.72 44.86 -5.90
CA GLU A 56 16.62 44.49 -6.80
C GLU A 56 16.94 43.21 -7.59
N GLN A 57 18.16 43.09 -8.12
CA GLN A 57 18.63 41.87 -8.78
C GLN A 57 18.65 40.66 -7.83
N GLU A 58 19.07 40.86 -6.58
CA GLU A 58 19.00 39.81 -5.56
C GLU A 58 17.57 39.38 -5.26
N ARG A 59 16.62 40.34 -5.16
CA ARG A 59 15.19 40.05 -4.95
C ARG A 59 14.62 39.22 -6.09
N LEU A 60 14.86 39.60 -7.35
CA LEU A 60 14.40 38.86 -8.52
C LEU A 60 14.98 37.44 -8.58
N ARG A 61 16.28 37.27 -8.30
CA ARG A 61 16.93 35.95 -8.24
C ARG A 61 16.36 35.08 -7.12
N ARG A 62 16.09 35.64 -5.94
CA ARG A 62 15.45 34.91 -4.83
C ARG A 62 14.02 34.48 -5.20
N ALA A 63 13.23 35.37 -5.80
CA ALA A 63 11.88 35.06 -6.26
C ALA A 63 11.88 33.99 -7.37
N GLN A 64 12.79 34.08 -8.34
CA GLN A 64 12.96 33.05 -9.38
C GLN A 64 13.37 31.70 -8.80
N ARG A 65 14.34 31.66 -7.87
CA ARG A 65 14.76 30.43 -7.18
C ARG A 65 13.61 29.80 -6.39
N GLN A 66 12.82 30.61 -5.68
CA GLN A 66 11.64 30.15 -4.95
C GLN A 66 10.57 29.57 -5.89
N ARG A 67 10.27 30.25 -7.01
CA ARG A 67 9.34 29.73 -8.02
C ARG A 67 9.81 28.41 -8.62
N ILE A 68 11.08 28.32 -9.00
CA ILE A 68 11.67 27.08 -9.52
C ILE A 68 11.60 25.98 -8.45
N ALA A 69 11.97 26.28 -7.20
CA ALA A 69 11.89 25.32 -6.10
C ALA A 69 10.46 24.79 -5.90
N LEU A 70 9.46 25.66 -5.91
CA LEU A 70 8.04 25.27 -5.79
C LEU A 70 7.59 24.42 -6.97
N LEU A 71 7.98 24.77 -8.20
CA LEU A 71 7.67 23.97 -9.39
C LEU A 71 8.32 22.58 -9.31
N THR A 72 9.60 22.51 -8.92
CA THR A 72 10.30 21.22 -8.77
C THR A 72 9.67 20.34 -7.68
N LEU A 73 9.26 20.94 -6.56
CA LEU A 73 8.56 20.25 -5.49
C LEU A 73 7.19 19.73 -5.96
N GLY A 74 6.42 20.56 -6.68
CA GLY A 74 5.13 20.17 -7.25
C GLY A 74 5.26 18.98 -8.21
N ILE A 75 6.28 19.00 -9.09
CA ILE A 75 6.58 17.88 -9.99
C ILE A 75 6.95 16.62 -9.20
N ALA A 76 7.82 16.75 -8.19
CA ALA A 76 8.22 15.62 -7.35
C ALA A 76 7.03 14.99 -6.62
N VAL A 77 6.16 15.80 -6.02
CA VAL A 77 4.91 15.35 -5.38
C VAL A 77 3.99 14.68 -6.40
N GLY A 78 3.83 15.28 -7.58
CA GLY A 78 3.04 14.71 -8.68
C GLY A 78 3.54 13.33 -9.10
N LEU A 79 4.86 13.15 -9.21
CA LEU A 79 5.47 11.85 -9.51
C LEU A 79 5.22 10.82 -8.41
N VAL A 80 5.31 11.21 -7.14
CA VAL A 80 5.00 10.32 -6.00
C VAL A 80 3.53 9.92 -5.98
N VAL A 81 2.62 10.87 -6.20
CA VAL A 81 1.18 10.58 -6.27
C VAL A 81 0.86 9.66 -7.45
N LEU A 82 1.41 9.95 -8.63
CA LEU A 82 1.26 9.09 -9.81
C LEU A 82 1.79 7.67 -9.53
N ASN A 83 2.93 7.57 -8.85
CA ASN A 83 3.52 6.30 -8.46
C ASN A 83 2.63 5.51 -7.49
N LEU A 84 2.03 6.19 -6.51
CA LEU A 84 1.13 5.62 -5.53
C LEU A 84 -0.15 5.11 -6.20
N LEU A 85 -0.75 5.90 -7.10
CA LEU A 85 -1.93 5.50 -7.86
C LEU A 85 -1.64 4.31 -8.78
N TYR A 86 -0.50 4.31 -9.48
CA TYR A 86 -0.07 3.19 -10.31
C TYR A 86 0.12 1.91 -9.47
N SER A 87 0.83 2.02 -8.35
CA SER A 87 1.10 0.90 -7.44
C SER A 87 -0.19 0.34 -6.86
N GLN A 88 -1.11 1.20 -6.42
CA GLN A 88 -2.42 0.82 -5.92
C GLN A 88 -3.23 0.05 -6.95
N TRP A 89 -3.29 0.55 -8.18
CA TRP A 89 -4.04 -0.08 -9.26
C TRP A 89 -3.49 -1.48 -9.60
N VAL A 90 -2.17 -1.61 -9.74
CA VAL A 90 -1.52 -2.88 -10.06
C VAL A 90 -1.68 -3.89 -8.91
N LEU A 91 -1.41 -3.47 -7.67
CA LEU A 91 -1.49 -4.33 -6.48
C LEU A 91 -2.93 -4.79 -6.23
N SER A 92 -3.90 -3.87 -6.32
CA SER A 92 -5.32 -4.20 -6.09
C SER A 92 -5.83 -5.26 -7.07
N ARG A 93 -5.46 -5.18 -8.34
CA ARG A 93 -5.83 -6.19 -9.34
C ARG A 93 -5.19 -7.55 -9.06
N ALA A 94 -3.89 -7.57 -8.78
CA ALA A 94 -3.20 -8.82 -8.49
C ALA A 94 -3.66 -9.46 -7.17
N TRP A 95 -3.91 -8.65 -6.15
CA TRP A 95 -4.39 -9.11 -4.85
C TRP A 95 -5.83 -9.64 -4.91
N SER A 96 -6.73 -8.96 -5.62
CA SER A 96 -8.11 -9.44 -5.78
C SER A 96 -8.18 -10.78 -6.50
N GLU A 97 -7.25 -11.07 -7.42
CA GLU A 97 -7.15 -12.40 -8.02
C GLU A 97 -6.78 -13.46 -6.97
N VAL A 98 -5.82 -13.17 -6.09
CA VAL A 98 -5.42 -14.07 -4.99
C VAL A 98 -6.61 -14.33 -4.05
N GLU A 99 -7.35 -13.30 -3.68
CA GLU A 99 -8.54 -13.41 -2.82
C GLU A 99 -9.62 -14.27 -3.47
N LEU A 100 -9.88 -14.06 -4.77
CA LEU A 100 -10.84 -14.87 -5.52
C LEU A 100 -10.43 -16.35 -5.54
N ARG A 101 -9.16 -16.66 -5.83
CA ARG A 101 -8.67 -18.04 -5.85
C ARG A 101 -8.66 -18.67 -4.46
N ARG A 102 -8.35 -17.90 -3.42
CA ARG A 102 -8.43 -18.35 -2.02
C ARG A 102 -9.87 -18.72 -1.66
N ALA A 103 -10.84 -17.88 -2.01
CA ALA A 103 -12.25 -18.16 -1.79
C ALA A 103 -12.70 -19.41 -2.57
N GLN A 104 -12.25 -19.60 -3.81
CA GLN A 104 -12.53 -20.82 -4.59
C GLN A 104 -11.98 -22.08 -3.91
N LEU A 105 -10.72 -22.03 -3.42
CA LEU A 105 -10.11 -23.12 -2.66
C LEU A 105 -10.89 -23.42 -1.36
N GLN A 106 -11.24 -22.40 -0.59
CA GLN A 106 -12.02 -22.55 0.64
C GLN A 106 -13.38 -23.18 0.37
N ASN A 107 -14.06 -22.79 -0.71
CA ASN A 107 -15.35 -23.36 -1.09
C ASN A 107 -15.25 -24.87 -1.38
N VAL A 108 -14.20 -25.33 -2.04
CA VAL A 108 -14.03 -26.78 -2.32
C VAL A 108 -13.66 -27.56 -1.05
N GLN A 109 -12.84 -26.98 -0.17
CA GLN A 109 -12.52 -27.57 1.13
C GLN A 109 -13.75 -27.68 2.04
N GLN A 110 -14.55 -26.63 2.14
CA GLN A 110 -15.80 -26.63 2.89
C GLN A 110 -16.79 -27.69 2.36
N ARG A 111 -16.88 -27.86 1.03
CA ARG A 111 -17.72 -28.91 0.43
C ARG A 111 -17.23 -30.32 0.79
N GLN A 112 -15.92 -30.57 0.77
CA GLN A 112 -15.36 -31.84 1.22
C GLN A 112 -15.71 -32.11 2.69
N GLN A 113 -15.60 -31.10 3.56
CA GLN A 113 -16.01 -31.22 4.97
C GLN A 113 -17.51 -31.48 5.12
N SER A 114 -18.34 -30.98 4.20
CA SER A 114 -19.78 -31.26 4.18
C SER A 114 -20.15 -32.72 3.85
N LEU A 115 -19.17 -33.55 3.46
CA LEU A 115 -19.35 -34.99 3.27
C LEU A 115 -19.30 -35.77 4.60
N ILE A 116 -18.68 -35.19 5.64
CA ILE A 116 -18.52 -35.85 6.95
C ILE A 116 -19.87 -36.31 7.52
N PRO A 117 -20.94 -35.50 7.56
CA PRO A 117 -22.23 -35.95 8.07
C PRO A 117 -22.83 -37.13 7.28
N ARG A 118 -22.57 -37.20 5.96
CA ARG A 118 -23.03 -38.31 5.12
C ARG A 118 -22.26 -39.59 5.44
N LEU A 119 -20.96 -39.48 5.69
CA LEU A 119 -20.16 -40.61 6.16
C LEU A 119 -20.58 -41.08 7.55
N GLU A 120 -20.91 -40.15 8.46
CA GLU A 120 -21.42 -40.49 9.80
C GLU A 120 -22.76 -41.25 9.74
N GLN A 121 -23.64 -40.90 8.80
CA GLN A 121 -24.87 -41.65 8.54
C GLN A 121 -24.57 -43.06 8.02
N LEU A 122 -23.60 -43.20 7.10
CA LEU A 122 -23.19 -44.51 6.58
C LEU A 122 -22.59 -45.39 7.69
N ILE A 123 -21.77 -44.84 8.58
CA ILE A 123 -21.17 -45.56 9.72
C ILE A 123 -22.25 -46.23 10.58
N GLN A 124 -23.42 -45.62 10.74
CA GLN A 124 -24.50 -46.19 11.55
C GLN A 124 -25.14 -47.43 10.90
N GLN A 125 -25.04 -47.58 9.57
CA GLN A 125 -25.71 -48.62 8.79
C GLN A 125 -24.83 -49.85 8.52
N VAL A 126 -23.51 -49.73 8.71
CA VAL A 126 -22.53 -50.79 8.40
C VAL A 126 -22.15 -51.65 9.63
N ASN A 127 -21.44 -52.75 9.40
CA ASN A 127 -21.00 -53.68 10.45
C ASN A 127 -19.84 -53.12 11.29
N GLN A 128 -19.49 -53.77 12.42
CA GLN A 128 -18.47 -53.24 13.35
C GLN A 128 -17.09 -53.06 12.72
N GLU A 129 -16.67 -53.95 11.82
CA GLU A 129 -15.37 -53.85 11.16
C GLU A 129 -15.32 -52.64 10.20
N GLN A 130 -16.37 -52.47 9.40
CA GLN A 130 -16.53 -51.34 8.48
C GLN A 130 -16.64 -50.01 9.23
N ARG A 131 -17.32 -49.99 10.39
CA ARG A 131 -17.42 -48.80 11.24
C ARG A 131 -16.06 -48.25 11.61
N THR A 132 -15.16 -49.10 12.09
CA THR A 132 -13.81 -48.66 12.49
C THR A 132 -13.05 -48.07 11.31
N ARG A 133 -13.12 -48.71 10.13
CA ARG A 133 -12.44 -48.22 8.90
C ARG A 133 -12.98 -46.86 8.44
N LEU A 134 -14.31 -46.70 8.42
CA LEU A 134 -14.96 -45.45 8.06
C LEU A 134 -14.74 -44.33 9.09
N GLN A 135 -14.65 -44.67 10.38
CA GLN A 135 -14.28 -43.71 11.44
C GLN A 135 -12.87 -43.16 11.20
N THR A 136 -11.89 -44.02 10.89
CA THR A 136 -10.53 -43.58 10.55
C THR A 136 -10.52 -42.62 9.36
N LEU A 137 -11.38 -42.84 8.35
CA LEU A 137 -11.51 -41.92 7.23
C LEU A 137 -12.12 -40.57 7.64
N VAL A 138 -13.16 -40.58 8.49
CA VAL A 138 -13.77 -39.35 9.02
C VAL A 138 -12.75 -38.53 9.80
N ASP A 139 -11.95 -39.18 10.64
CA ASP A 139 -10.90 -38.52 11.42
C ASP A 139 -9.82 -37.96 10.49
N ALA A 140 -9.40 -38.74 9.47
CA ALA A 140 -8.49 -38.25 8.45
C ALA A 140 -9.04 -37.03 7.69
N LEU A 141 -10.34 -36.99 7.35
CA LEU A 141 -10.96 -35.83 6.70
C LEU A 141 -10.93 -34.57 7.56
N ARG A 142 -10.95 -34.72 8.89
CA ARG A 142 -10.91 -33.60 9.83
C ARG A 142 -9.49 -33.08 10.03
N GLU A 143 -8.52 -33.98 10.11
CA GLU A 143 -7.13 -33.63 10.48
C GLU A 143 -6.22 -33.43 9.25
N ASN A 144 -6.30 -34.34 8.28
CA ASN A 144 -5.45 -34.35 7.09
C ASN A 144 -6.23 -34.79 5.84
N PRO A 145 -6.96 -33.87 5.19
CA PRO A 145 -7.83 -34.19 4.06
C PRO A 145 -7.10 -34.84 2.87
N GLN A 146 -5.80 -34.57 2.71
CA GLN A 146 -4.98 -35.20 1.68
C GLN A 146 -4.81 -36.70 1.93
N ALA A 147 -4.52 -37.07 3.19
CA ALA A 147 -4.43 -38.47 3.60
C ALA A 147 -5.80 -39.17 3.50
N ALA A 148 -6.90 -38.44 3.71
CA ALA A 148 -8.25 -38.96 3.57
C ALA A 148 -8.57 -39.38 2.12
N GLY A 149 -8.10 -38.63 1.11
CA GLY A 149 -8.24 -39.02 -0.29
C GLY A 149 -7.59 -40.38 -0.60
N ALA A 150 -6.34 -40.56 -0.15
CA ALA A 150 -5.62 -41.83 -0.33
C ALA A 150 -6.28 -42.99 0.46
N LEU A 151 -6.76 -42.72 1.67
CA LEU A 151 -7.52 -43.70 2.47
C LEU A 151 -8.82 -44.09 1.78
N ALA A 152 -9.55 -43.14 1.19
CA ALA A 152 -10.78 -43.44 0.45
C ALA A 152 -10.52 -44.36 -0.74
N GLU A 153 -9.44 -44.14 -1.49
CA GLU A 153 -9.01 -45.02 -2.58
C GLU A 153 -8.62 -46.43 -2.10
N GLN A 154 -7.95 -46.52 -0.94
CA GLN A 154 -7.63 -47.82 -0.32
C GLN A 154 -8.90 -48.55 0.13
N LEU A 155 -9.85 -47.85 0.75
CA LEU A 155 -11.12 -48.42 1.19
C LEU A 155 -11.99 -48.87 0.02
N LEU A 156 -11.89 -48.21 -1.13
CA LEU A 156 -12.51 -48.66 -2.37
C LEU A 156 -11.94 -49.99 -2.89
N GLN A 157 -10.81 -50.49 -2.39
CA GLN A 157 -10.28 -51.82 -2.74
C GLN A 157 -10.86 -52.93 -1.86
N ASP A 158 -11.50 -52.58 -0.74
CA ASP A 158 -12.11 -53.52 0.18
C ASP A 158 -13.40 -54.14 -0.41
N PRO A 159 -13.44 -55.48 -0.60
CA PRO A 159 -14.65 -56.16 -1.09
C PRO A 159 -15.89 -55.90 -0.22
N ALA A 160 -15.70 -55.69 1.08
CA ALA A 160 -16.80 -55.46 2.00
C ALA A 160 -17.49 -54.11 1.76
N LEU A 161 -16.72 -53.07 1.43
CA LEU A 161 -17.24 -51.72 1.14
C LEU A 161 -17.66 -51.56 -0.32
N ARG A 162 -17.05 -52.32 -1.25
CA ARG A 162 -17.40 -52.31 -2.68
C ARG A 162 -18.84 -52.71 -2.98
N ASN A 163 -19.45 -53.56 -2.13
CA ASN A 163 -20.82 -54.03 -2.34
C ASN A 163 -21.87 -53.00 -1.91
N ASP A 164 -21.49 -51.96 -1.18
CA ASP A 164 -22.36 -50.86 -0.79
C ASP A 164 -22.21 -49.69 -1.75
N TRP A 165 -23.23 -49.48 -2.59
CA TRP A 165 -23.24 -48.38 -3.57
C TRP A 165 -23.09 -46.99 -2.93
N LEU A 166 -23.66 -46.77 -1.74
CA LEU A 166 -23.56 -45.48 -1.05
C LEU A 166 -22.12 -45.26 -0.56
N ALA A 167 -21.49 -46.31 -0.04
CA ALA A 167 -20.08 -46.25 0.38
C ALA A 167 -19.16 -45.93 -0.79
N VAL A 168 -19.27 -46.66 -1.91
CA VAL A 168 -18.48 -46.42 -3.12
C VAL A 168 -18.66 -44.98 -3.61
N ARG A 169 -19.90 -44.51 -3.70
CA ARG A 169 -20.21 -43.15 -4.15
C ARG A 169 -19.58 -42.06 -3.27
N LEU A 170 -19.59 -42.24 -1.95
CA LEU A 170 -19.00 -41.27 -1.02
C LEU A 170 -17.47 -41.26 -1.11
N MET A 171 -16.83 -42.44 -1.25
CA MET A 171 -15.39 -42.52 -1.43
C MET A 171 -14.95 -41.86 -2.76
N ASP A 172 -15.68 -42.11 -3.84
CA ASP A 172 -15.44 -41.45 -5.13
C ASP A 172 -15.61 -39.93 -5.03
N GLU A 173 -16.61 -39.45 -4.28
CA GLU A 173 -16.82 -38.02 -4.06
C GLU A 173 -15.66 -37.38 -3.25
N ILE A 174 -15.13 -38.10 -2.26
CA ILE A 174 -13.95 -37.68 -1.47
C ILE A 174 -12.71 -37.62 -2.36
N ALA A 175 -12.37 -38.69 -3.08
CA ALA A 175 -11.22 -38.72 -3.99
C ALA A 175 -11.35 -37.66 -5.10
N GLY A 176 -12.54 -37.51 -5.67
CA GLY A 176 -12.86 -36.46 -6.64
C GLY A 176 -12.74 -35.04 -6.07
N SER A 177 -13.11 -34.84 -4.80
CA SER A 177 -12.95 -33.55 -4.11
C SER A 177 -11.48 -33.20 -3.89
N GLU A 178 -10.63 -34.18 -3.58
CA GLU A 178 -9.19 -33.96 -3.37
C GLU A 178 -8.50 -33.53 -4.66
N ASN A 179 -8.82 -34.17 -5.78
CA ASN A 179 -8.34 -33.75 -7.10
C ASN A 179 -8.73 -32.30 -7.42
N ARG A 180 -9.95 -31.89 -7.08
CA ARG A 180 -10.41 -30.50 -7.25
C ARG A 180 -9.67 -29.54 -6.33
N ILE A 181 -9.44 -29.91 -5.07
CA ILE A 181 -8.66 -29.12 -4.11
C ILE A 181 -7.23 -28.94 -4.61
N ALA A 182 -6.59 -29.98 -5.14
CA ALA A 182 -5.24 -29.91 -5.70
C ALA A 182 -5.16 -28.92 -6.88
N VAL A 183 -6.15 -28.95 -7.79
CA VAL A 183 -6.23 -28.01 -8.92
C VAL A 183 -6.47 -26.57 -8.44
N GLU A 184 -7.40 -26.34 -7.52
CA GLU A 184 -7.67 -24.99 -7.01
C GLU A 184 -6.52 -24.44 -6.17
N ARG A 185 -5.83 -25.30 -5.40
CA ARG A 185 -4.61 -24.92 -4.68
C ARG A 185 -3.52 -24.49 -5.67
N LYS A 186 -3.31 -25.24 -6.75
CA LYS A 186 -2.37 -24.84 -7.80
C LYS A 186 -2.72 -23.46 -8.37
N ARG A 187 -4.00 -23.22 -8.73
CA ARG A 187 -4.47 -21.93 -9.25
C ARG A 187 -4.26 -20.78 -8.26
N PHE A 188 -4.52 -21.02 -6.98
CA PHE A 188 -4.27 -20.07 -5.91
C PHE A 188 -2.77 -19.76 -5.78
N LEU A 189 -1.90 -20.77 -5.76
CA LEU A 189 -0.45 -20.59 -5.68
C LEU A 189 0.11 -19.83 -6.89
N GLU A 190 -0.42 -20.09 -8.09
CA GLU A 190 -0.06 -19.35 -9.29
C GLU A 190 -0.46 -17.87 -9.22
N ALA A 191 -1.67 -17.56 -8.71
CA ALA A 191 -2.11 -16.19 -8.48
C ALA A 191 -1.25 -15.49 -7.41
N ALA A 192 -0.96 -16.19 -6.31
CA ALA A 192 -0.06 -15.72 -5.27
C ALA A 192 1.33 -15.39 -5.82
N ALA A 193 1.91 -16.28 -6.63
CA ALA A 193 3.20 -16.04 -7.27
C ALA A 193 3.19 -14.83 -8.21
N ARG A 194 2.13 -14.65 -9.02
CA ARG A 194 1.97 -13.45 -9.87
C ARG A 194 1.92 -12.19 -9.03
N TYR A 195 1.12 -12.19 -7.97
CA TYR A 195 1.04 -11.08 -7.01
C TYR A 195 2.40 -10.76 -6.39
N GLU A 196 3.12 -11.76 -5.89
CA GLU A 196 4.43 -11.54 -5.27
C GLU A 196 5.46 -10.98 -6.24
N GLN A 197 5.47 -11.45 -7.49
CA GLN A 197 6.33 -10.89 -8.53
C GLN A 197 6.03 -9.41 -8.78
N VAL A 198 4.76 -9.05 -8.86
CA VAL A 198 4.29 -7.67 -9.00
C VAL A 198 4.69 -6.83 -7.79
N ALA A 199 4.43 -7.33 -6.58
CA ALA A 199 4.67 -6.66 -5.32
C ALA A 199 6.15 -6.38 -5.02
N ARG A 200 7.06 -7.15 -5.64
CA ARG A 200 8.52 -7.00 -5.48
C ARG A 200 9.17 -6.08 -6.54
N ARG A 201 8.46 -5.71 -7.60
CA ARG A 201 9.02 -4.85 -8.68
C ARG A 201 9.09 -3.40 -8.24
N PHE A 202 10.19 -2.71 -8.55
CA PHE A 202 10.24 -1.26 -8.47
C PHE A 202 9.33 -0.67 -9.56
N PRO A 203 8.53 0.37 -9.27
CA PRO A 203 8.47 1.13 -8.01
C PRO A 203 7.46 0.61 -6.97
N VAL A 204 6.64 -0.39 -7.33
CA VAL A 204 5.57 -0.97 -6.50
C VAL A 204 6.07 -1.41 -5.13
N SER A 205 7.27 -1.99 -5.04
CA SER A 205 7.85 -2.48 -3.78
C SER A 205 8.04 -1.41 -2.71
N LEU A 206 8.22 -0.13 -3.09
CA LEU A 206 8.34 0.99 -2.16
C LEU A 206 7.00 1.41 -1.58
N MET A 207 5.96 1.43 -2.42
CA MET A 207 4.63 1.89 -2.02
C MET A 207 3.78 0.79 -1.39
N ARG A 208 4.07 -0.48 -1.68
CA ARG A 208 3.33 -1.65 -1.16
C ARG A 208 3.11 -1.64 0.37
N PRO A 209 4.14 -1.41 1.22
CA PRO A 209 3.94 -1.37 2.68
C PRO A 209 3.01 -0.24 3.11
N LEU A 210 3.10 0.93 2.47
CA LEU A 210 2.24 2.09 2.75
C LEU A 210 0.77 1.82 2.42
N LEU A 211 0.53 1.00 1.38
CA LEU A 211 -0.81 0.61 0.92
C LEU A 211 -1.38 -0.61 1.67
N GLY A 212 -0.65 -1.19 2.63
CA GLY A 212 -1.13 -2.31 3.46
C GLY A 212 -1.11 -3.68 2.78
N TYR A 213 -0.42 -3.83 1.65
CA TYR A 213 -0.36 -5.08 0.90
C TYR A 213 0.76 -6.03 1.40
N PRO A 214 0.49 -7.33 1.61
CA PRO A 214 1.49 -8.27 2.11
C PRO A 214 2.66 -8.47 1.15
N SER A 215 3.82 -8.89 1.66
CA SER A 215 5.02 -9.13 0.82
C SER A 215 5.05 -10.53 0.20
N ARG A 216 4.33 -11.44 0.86
CA ARG A 216 4.22 -12.85 0.54
C ARG A 216 2.80 -13.29 0.85
N VAL A 217 2.29 -14.23 0.08
CA VAL A 217 0.97 -14.80 0.32
C VAL A 217 1.14 -16.12 1.05
N GLU A 218 0.55 -16.23 2.23
CA GLU A 218 0.56 -17.49 2.96
C GLU A 218 -0.47 -18.46 2.36
N PRO A 219 -0.07 -19.73 2.13
CA PRO A 219 -0.95 -20.77 1.62
C PRO A 219 -2.04 -21.20 2.61
#